data_AF-A0A352RUG4-F1
#
_entry.id   AF-A0A352RUG4-F1
#
_cell.length_a   1.000
_cell.length_b   1.000
_cell.length_c   1.000
_cell.angle_alpha   90.00
_cell.angle_beta   90.00
_cell.angle_gamma   90.00
#
_symmetry.space_group_name_H-M   'P 1'
#
loop_
_entity.id
_entity.type
_entity.pdbx_description
1 polymer ?
#
loop_
_entity_poly.entity_id
_entity_poly.type
_entity_poly.pdbx_seq_one_letter_code
_entity_poly.pdbx_strand_id
1 'polypeptide(L)'
;DERQAFLTHERPRWIRLSAEFHTALAELSGNQLLVTMMRRLVSRTTLMIASVESPGHNACSFDEHDEILDALEQGDAALAQARMAHHLGACAERVQPDEPGNFDLRSVLGRST
;
A
#
# COMPACT_ATOMS: atom_id res chain seq x y z
N ASP A 1 -2.38 12.77 -6.95
CA ASP A 1 -2.52 11.31 -7.06
C ASP A 1 -1.21 10.66 -6.60
N GLU A 2 -1.17 9.33 -6.55
CA GLU A 2 0.01 8.58 -6.13
C GLU A 2 1.21 8.78 -7.06
N ARG A 3 0.95 8.78 -8.38
CA ARG A 3 1.95 9.00 -9.42
C ARG A 3 2.71 10.29 -9.21
N GLN A 4 2.03 11.41 -9.00
CA GLN A 4 2.68 12.69 -8.75
C GLN A 4 3.51 12.66 -7.47
N ALA A 5 2.96 12.14 -6.37
CA ALA A 5 3.68 12.07 -5.10
C ALA A 5 4.95 11.21 -5.19
N PHE A 6 4.92 10.14 -6.00
CA PHE A 6 6.08 9.32 -6.29
C PHE A 6 7.13 10.10 -7.12
N LEU A 7 6.72 10.72 -8.22
CA LEU A 7 7.61 11.46 -9.12
C LEU A 7 8.25 12.70 -8.46
N THR A 8 7.52 13.38 -7.57
CA THR A 8 8.04 14.52 -6.79
C THR A 8 8.85 14.10 -5.56
N HIS A 9 9.08 12.78 -5.37
CA HIS A 9 9.81 12.22 -4.24
C HIS A 9 9.18 12.57 -2.88
N GLU A 10 7.87 12.83 -2.85
CA GLU A 10 7.08 13.07 -1.64
C GLU A 10 6.67 11.74 -0.99
N ARG A 11 7.67 10.96 -0.55
CA ARG A 11 7.46 9.60 -0.02
C ARG A 11 6.35 9.51 1.06
N PRO A 12 6.30 10.37 2.10
CA PRO A 12 5.25 10.29 3.11
C PRO A 12 3.84 10.46 2.53
N ARG A 13 3.72 11.32 1.51
CA ARG A 13 2.44 11.54 0.83
C ARG A 13 2.07 10.35 -0.04
N TRP A 14 3.01 9.79 -0.78
CA TRP A 14 2.78 8.59 -1.59
C TRP A 14 2.30 7.41 -0.74
N ILE A 15 3.00 7.13 0.37
CA ILE A 15 2.60 6.08 1.33
C ILE A 15 1.17 6.33 1.86
N ARG A 16 0.85 7.57 2.20
CA ARG A 16 -0.48 7.94 2.71
C ARG A 16 -1.57 7.70 1.65
N LEU A 17 -1.33 8.12 0.41
CA LEU A 17 -2.28 7.95 -0.70
C LEU A 17 -2.52 6.47 -1.00
N SER A 18 -1.46 5.65 -1.00
CA SER A 18 -1.55 4.18 -1.15
C SER A 18 -2.36 3.53 -0.03
N ALA A 19 -2.18 3.97 1.21
CA ALA A 19 -3.00 3.52 2.33
C ALA A 19 -4.48 3.95 2.22
N GLU A 20 -4.72 5.17 1.74
CA GLU A 20 -6.07 5.73 1.53
C GLU A 20 -6.83 4.96 0.44
N PHE A 21 -6.16 4.53 -0.64
CA PHE A 21 -6.76 3.73 -1.72
C PHE A 21 -7.47 2.48 -1.20
N HIS A 22 -6.77 1.63 -0.44
CA HIS A 22 -7.37 0.40 0.11
C HIS A 22 -8.51 0.68 1.08
N THR A 23 -8.39 1.75 1.88
CA THR A 23 -9.43 2.12 2.84
C THR A 23 -10.68 2.63 2.13
N ALA A 24 -10.52 3.43 1.08
CA ALA A 24 -11.61 3.92 0.25
C ALA A 24 -12.38 2.77 -0.42
N LEU A 25 -11.68 1.75 -0.95
CA LEU A 25 -12.33 0.56 -1.50
C LEU A 25 -13.17 -0.20 -0.46
N ALA A 26 -12.69 -0.31 0.77
CA ALA A 26 -13.45 -0.93 1.85
C ALA A 26 -14.67 -0.09 2.25
N GLU A 27 -14.58 1.24 2.23
CA GLU A 27 -15.68 2.15 2.53
C GLU A 27 -16.82 2.03 1.50
N LEU A 28 -16.50 1.77 0.22
CA LEU A 28 -17.50 1.50 -0.82
C LEU A 28 -18.37 0.27 -0.54
N SER A 29 -17.89 -0.68 0.28
CA SER A 29 -18.67 -1.86 0.63
C SER A 29 -19.78 -1.58 1.65
N GLY A 30 -19.81 -0.40 2.28
CA GLY A 30 -20.73 -0.06 3.37
C GLY A 30 -20.58 -0.92 4.64
N ASN A 31 -19.52 -1.74 4.74
CA ASN A 31 -19.33 -2.68 5.83
C ASN A 31 -18.31 -2.14 6.84
N GLN A 32 -18.81 -1.62 7.97
CA GLN A 32 -17.97 -1.00 9.00
C GLN A 32 -16.94 -1.96 9.62
N LEU A 33 -17.23 -3.26 9.68
CA LEU A 33 -16.28 -4.27 10.14
C LEU A 33 -15.12 -4.40 9.14
N LEU A 34 -15.44 -4.48 7.83
CA LEU A 34 -14.42 -4.54 6.78
C LEU A 34 -13.52 -3.30 6.80
N VAL A 35 -14.09 -2.10 6.90
CA VAL A 35 -13.32 -0.85 7.01
C VAL A 35 -12.37 -0.88 8.20
N THR A 36 -12.85 -1.33 9.36
CA THR A 36 -12.04 -1.43 10.58
C THR A 36 -10.89 -2.44 10.42
N MET A 37 -11.17 -3.58 9.80
CA MET A 37 -10.16 -4.59 9.50
C MET A 37 -9.13 -4.08 8.49
N MET A 38 -9.59 -3.38 7.45
CA MET A 38 -8.74 -2.83 6.41
C MET A 38 -7.77 -1.79 6.96
N ARG A 39 -8.25 -0.83 7.78
CA ARG A 39 -7.38 0.16 8.44
C ARG A 39 -6.28 -0.50 9.27
N ARG A 40 -6.58 -1.61 9.97
CA ARG A 40 -5.58 -2.38 10.74
C ARG A 40 -4.60 -3.14 9.85
N LEU A 41 -5.03 -3.66 8.71
CA LEU A 41 -4.15 -4.32 7.75
C LEU A 41 -3.20 -3.31 7.11
N VAL A 42 -3.75 -2.24 6.54
CA VAL A 42 -3.02 -1.14 5.91
C VAL A 42 -1.99 -0.55 6.85
N SER A 43 -2.35 -0.25 8.11
CA SER A 43 -1.38 0.29 9.08
C SER A 43 -0.19 -0.65 9.33
N ARG A 44 -0.39 -1.97 9.32
CA ARG A 44 0.68 -2.95 9.55
C ARG A 44 1.55 -3.12 8.30
N THR A 45 0.93 -3.20 7.13
CA THR A 45 1.66 -3.35 5.87
C THR A 45 2.45 -2.09 5.54
N THR A 46 1.89 -0.89 5.73
CA THR A 46 2.62 0.37 5.57
C THR A 46 3.88 0.44 6.44
N LEU A 47 3.81 0.00 7.70
CA LEU A 47 4.98 -0.04 8.57
C LEU A 47 6.04 -1.04 8.08
N MET A 48 5.59 -2.21 7.61
CA MET A 48 6.47 -3.22 7.03
C MET A 48 7.16 -2.70 5.75
N ILE A 49 6.41 -2.05 4.87
CA ILE A 49 6.94 -1.39 3.67
C ILE A 49 7.97 -0.31 4.06
N ALA A 50 7.62 0.55 5.01
CA ALA A 50 8.54 1.57 5.52
C ALA A 50 9.83 0.97 6.11
N SER A 51 9.79 -0.28 6.60
CA SER A 51 10.94 -0.98 7.21
C SER A 51 11.89 -1.66 6.22
N VAL A 52 11.41 -2.07 5.05
CA VAL A 52 12.19 -2.87 4.08
C VAL A 52 12.83 -2.00 2.99
N GLU A 53 12.28 -0.83 2.70
CA GLU A 53 12.66 -0.09 1.49
C GLU A 53 13.99 0.67 1.60
N SER A 54 15.00 0.14 0.88
CA SER A 54 16.10 0.90 0.29
C SER A 54 15.65 1.64 -0.99
N PRO A 55 16.36 2.70 -1.43
CA PRO A 55 16.02 3.45 -2.64
C PRO A 55 15.91 2.51 -3.86
N GLY A 56 14.73 2.44 -4.48
CA GLY A 56 14.47 1.64 -5.69
C GLY A 56 13.62 0.39 -5.51
N HIS A 57 13.33 -0.03 -4.27
CA HIS A 57 12.31 -1.04 -3.98
C HIS A 57 11.05 -0.31 -3.50
N ASN A 58 9.96 -0.38 -4.28
CA ASN A 58 8.66 0.16 -3.87
C ASN A 58 7.68 -1.00 -3.76
N ALA A 59 7.12 -1.22 -2.57
CA ALA A 59 6.27 -2.39 -2.34
C ALA A 59 4.97 -2.36 -3.16
N CYS A 60 4.32 -1.21 -3.24
CA CYS A 60 3.13 -0.99 -4.09
C CYS A 60 3.52 -0.22 -5.36
N SER A 61 2.91 -0.53 -6.51
CA SER A 61 3.07 0.29 -7.72
C SER A 61 1.86 1.19 -7.92
N PHE A 62 2.08 2.49 -8.19
CA PHE A 62 0.99 3.39 -8.58
C PHE A 62 0.36 2.95 -9.91
N ASP A 63 1.11 2.32 -10.81
CA ASP A 63 0.57 1.79 -12.06
C ASP A 63 -0.41 0.63 -11.79
N GLU A 64 -0.16 -0.22 -10.78
CA GLU A 64 -1.07 -1.30 -10.41
C GLU A 64 -2.39 -0.76 -9.83
N HIS A 65 -2.34 0.36 -9.09
CA HIS A 65 -3.54 1.02 -8.58
C HIS A 65 -4.38 1.65 -9.70
N ASP A 66 -3.73 2.30 -10.68
CA ASP A 66 -4.40 2.84 -11.88
C ASP A 66 -5.12 1.71 -12.64
N GLU A 67 -4.49 0.56 -12.86
CA GLU A 67 -5.12 -0.60 -13.53
C GLU A 67 -6.36 -1.15 -12.79
N ILE A 68 -6.35 -1.11 -11.44
CA ILE A 68 -7.49 -1.54 -10.64
C ILE A 68 -8.63 -0.53 -10.76
N LEU A 69 -8.32 0.78 -10.73
CA LEU A 69 -9.30 1.84 -10.90
C LEU A 69 -9.97 1.75 -12.27
N ASP A 70 -9.19 1.58 -13.34
CA ASP A 70 -9.71 1.43 -14.70
C ASP A 70 -10.72 0.27 -14.80
N ALA A 71 -10.42 -0.87 -14.17
CA ALA A 71 -11.32 -2.02 -14.14
C ALA A 71 -12.62 -1.74 -13.35
N LEU A 72 -12.51 -1.01 -12.24
CA LEU A 72 -13.67 -0.58 -11.44
C LEU A 72 -14.56 0.41 -12.20
N GLU A 73 -13.97 1.38 -12.89
CA GLU A 73 -14.70 2.37 -13.71
C GLU A 73 -15.45 1.72 -14.87
N GLN A 74 -14.90 0.65 -15.44
CA GLN A 74 -15.54 -0.16 -16.47
C GLN A 74 -16.64 -1.08 -15.91
N GLY A 75 -16.77 -1.20 -14.59
CA GLY A 75 -17.69 -2.12 -13.93
C GLY A 75 -17.29 -3.60 -14.03
N ASP A 76 -16.06 -3.90 -14.45
CA ASP A 76 -15.55 -5.27 -14.57
C ASP A 76 -14.97 -5.74 -13.23
N ALA A 77 -15.87 -6.26 -12.39
CA ALA A 77 -15.50 -6.78 -11.07
C ALA A 77 -14.50 -7.95 -11.15
N ALA A 78 -14.56 -8.79 -12.19
CA ALA A 78 -13.66 -9.92 -12.33
C ALA A 78 -12.23 -9.45 -12.64
N LEU A 79 -12.10 -8.48 -13.54
CA LEU A 79 -10.82 -7.85 -13.84
C LEU A 79 -10.26 -7.11 -12.63
N ALA A 80 -11.07 -6.32 -11.92
CA ALA A 80 -10.62 -5.60 -10.72
C ALA A 80 -10.10 -6.56 -9.63
N GLN A 81 -10.77 -7.70 -9.42
CA GLN A 81 -10.32 -8.73 -8.50
C GLN A 81 -9.01 -9.38 -8.94
N ALA A 82 -8.86 -9.70 -10.23
CA ALA A 82 -7.63 -10.27 -10.76
C ALA A 82 -6.45 -9.31 -10.61
N ARG A 83 -6.65 -8.01 -10.87
CA ARG A 83 -5.63 -6.96 -10.72
C ARG A 83 -5.24 -6.75 -9.27
N MET A 84 -6.21 -6.72 -8.35
CA MET A 84 -5.94 -6.65 -6.91
C MET A 84 -5.15 -7.87 -6.41
N ALA A 85 -5.50 -9.08 -6.87
CA ALA A 85 -4.77 -10.29 -6.49
C ALA A 85 -3.32 -10.27 -6.98
N HIS A 86 -3.10 -9.82 -8.22
CA HIS A 86 -1.76 -9.64 -8.77
C HIS A 86 -0.96 -8.59 -7.97
N HIS A 87 -1.55 -7.43 -7.71
CA HIS A 87 -0.96 -6.37 -6.89
C HIS A 87 -0.51 -6.89 -5.51
N LEU A 88 -1.38 -7.59 -4.79
CA LEU A 88 -1.05 -8.14 -3.46
C LEU A 88 0.06 -9.19 -3.54
N GLY A 89 0.08 -10.03 -4.58
CA GLY A 89 1.15 -10.99 -4.83
C GLY A 89 2.50 -10.31 -5.04
N ALA A 90 2.53 -9.30 -5.92
CA ALA A 90 3.74 -8.54 -6.20
C ALA A 90 4.23 -7.76 -4.96
N CYS A 91 3.32 -7.17 -4.17
CA CYS A 91 3.64 -6.57 -2.89
C CYS A 91 4.30 -7.57 -1.93
N ALA A 92 3.77 -8.79 -1.84
CA ALA A 92 4.33 -9.82 -0.97
C ALA A 92 5.75 -10.25 -1.38
N GLU A 93 6.03 -10.32 -2.68
CA GLU A 93 7.38 -10.61 -3.19
C GLU A 93 8.37 -9.49 -2.87
N ARG A 94 7.96 -8.22 -3.01
CA ARG A 94 8.82 -7.05 -2.77
C ARG A 94 9.12 -6.78 -1.29
N VAL A 95 8.30 -7.33 -0.39
CA VAL A 95 8.38 -7.08 1.06
C VAL A 95 9.08 -8.24 1.81
N GLN A 96 9.61 -9.23 1.10
CA GLN A 96 10.38 -10.32 1.73
C GLN A 96 11.66 -9.75 2.38
N PRO A 97 11.86 -9.94 3.70
CA PRO A 97 13.08 -9.50 4.37
C PRO A 97 14.26 -10.41 3.98
N ASP A 98 15.38 -9.79 3.59
CA ASP A 98 16.61 -10.52 3.22
C ASP A 98 17.24 -11.28 4.41
N GLU A 99 17.04 -10.83 5.65
CA GLU A 99 17.41 -11.52 6.90
C GLU A 99 16.50 -11.10 8.07
N PRO A 100 16.35 -11.91 9.14
CA PRO A 100 15.75 -11.49 10.40
C PRO A 100 16.67 -10.48 11.13
N GLY A 101 16.79 -9.27 10.59
CA GLY A 101 17.58 -8.18 11.13
C GLY A 101 16.78 -7.32 12.10
N ASN A 102 17.39 -6.99 13.24
CA ASN A 102 16.87 -6.17 14.33
C ASN A 102 16.23 -4.84 13.84
N PHE A 103 14.90 -4.82 13.73
CA PHE A 103 14.13 -3.64 13.29
C PHE A 103 13.95 -2.64 14.45
N ASP A 104 14.64 -1.50 14.39
CA ASP A 104 14.49 -0.43 15.38
C ASP A 104 13.35 0.54 14.99
N LEU A 105 12.16 0.29 15.52
CA LEU A 105 10.97 1.16 15.44
C LEU A 105 11.25 2.62 15.83
N ARG A 106 12.23 2.90 16.69
CA ARG A 106 12.54 4.26 17.15
C ARG A 106 13.17 5.11 16.06
N SER A 107 14.00 4.49 15.23
CA SER A 107 14.66 5.14 14.09
C SER A 107 13.68 5.60 13.01
N VAL A 108 12.58 4.86 12.81
CA VAL A 108 11.56 5.13 11.77
C VAL A 108 10.52 6.16 12.23
N LEU A 109 10.16 6.16 13.53
CA LEU A 109 9.08 7.01 14.06
C LEU A 109 9.56 8.39 14.58
N GLY A 110 10.84 8.72 14.42
CA GLY A 110 11.35 10.10 14.57
C GLY A 110 11.20 10.73 15.95
N ARG A 111 11.18 9.94 17.04
CA ARG A 111 11.14 10.49 18.40
C ARG A 111 12.55 10.59 18.97
N SER A 112 13.23 11.69 18.64
CA SER A 112 14.43 12.14 19.35
C SER A 112 14.03 12.53 20.78
N THR A 113 14.63 11.88 21.77
CA THR A 113 14.75 12.44 23.13
C THR A 113 15.64 13.66 23.13
#